data_AF-A0A3A4Q0A8-F1
#
_entry.id   AF-A0A3A4Q0A8-F1
#
_cell.length_a   1.000
_cell.length_b   1.000
_cell.length_c   1.000
_cell.angle_alpha   90.00
_cell.angle_beta   90.00
_cell.angle_gamma   90.00
#
_symmetry.space_group_name_H-M   'P 1'
#
loop_
_entity.id
_entity.type
_entity.pdbx_description
1 polymer ?
#
loop_
_entity_poly.entity_id
_entity_poly.type
_entity_poly.pdbx_seq_one_letter_code
_entity_poly.pdbx_strand_id
1 'polypeptide(L)'
;MKTIWVWILFAGVVCPMGYGYPASDSLILDERNDGSGFQQCKLLNELLIAQADPQPERERQRVEINEQQMRARQENRERQERARDGAQEGIDKNRAELERQKRELAEREQHLKQMENEISARERHLEERERQLNEREQDIDRRNEEWKQREAQWNERNNQFRQTEETFNRRDRELNKRQQKMEQWNNDLQRRQEEIDRRQQEFEQQNNKIRHREDELNRWNEELNNRQREFERQENEMREKKEREREPEPLVIGLLVLLVVLWIWALQNCLKRENNNFPTGGPYDKIVWTIILLFTLFIGAILYVFLVHGRPRP
;
A
#
# COMPACT_ATOMS: atom_id res chain seq x y z
N MET A 1 -48.53 -38.25 86.85
CA MET A 1 -49.33 -37.64 87.94
C MET A 1 -50.57 -37.03 87.31
N LYS A 2 -51.78 -37.33 87.80
CA LYS A 2 -52.72 -36.36 88.40
C LYS A 2 -52.76 -35.00 87.67
N THR A 3 -53.73 -34.67 86.80
CA THR A 3 -55.18 -34.36 87.02
C THR A 3 -55.44 -33.05 87.78
N ILE A 4 -56.63 -32.43 87.54
CA ILE A 4 -57.23 -31.24 88.21
C ILE A 4 -56.81 -29.88 87.56
N TRP A 5 -57.62 -28.82 87.43
CA TRP A 5 -59.07 -28.54 87.21
C TRP A 5 -59.28 -26.99 87.36
N VAL A 6 -60.52 -26.48 87.47
CA VAL A 6 -60.91 -25.16 88.08
C VAL A 6 -60.66 -23.87 87.25
N TRP A 7 -61.58 -22.90 87.07
CA TRP A 7 -63.06 -22.95 87.01
C TRP A 7 -63.78 -21.78 86.24
N ILE A 8 -64.57 -20.92 86.90
CA ILE A 8 -65.84 -20.29 86.42
C ILE A 8 -66.05 -18.88 87.10
N LEU A 9 -67.20 -18.19 86.87
CA LEU A 9 -67.93 -17.14 87.68
C LEU A 9 -68.07 -15.74 86.99
N PHE A 10 -69.18 -14.98 87.04
CA PHE A 10 -70.53 -15.13 87.66
C PHE A 10 -71.63 -14.26 86.93
N ALA A 11 -72.91 -14.49 87.29
CA ALA A 11 -74.11 -13.61 87.23
C ALA A 11 -74.95 -13.54 85.91
N GLY A 12 -76.29 -13.42 85.97
CA GLY A 12 -77.23 -13.51 87.13
C GLY A 12 -78.71 -13.15 86.81
N VAL A 13 -79.62 -13.36 87.79
CA VAL A 13 -81.08 -13.00 87.85
C VAL A 13 -82.01 -13.89 86.96
N VAL A 14 -83.12 -14.56 87.35
CA VAL A 14 -84.05 -14.72 88.53
C VAL A 14 -85.50 -14.27 88.21
N CYS A 15 -86.43 -15.26 88.16
CA CYS A 15 -87.86 -15.38 88.63
C CYS A 15 -88.80 -14.13 88.79
N PRO A 16 -90.16 -14.28 88.77
CA PRO A 16 -90.92 -15.21 89.65
C PRO A 16 -92.27 -15.83 89.14
N MET A 17 -92.87 -16.67 90.00
CA MET A 17 -94.29 -17.07 90.27
C MET A 17 -95.43 -16.64 89.29
N GLY A 18 -96.58 -17.32 89.16
CA GLY A 18 -97.27 -18.45 89.84
C GLY A 18 -98.72 -18.52 89.28
N TYR A 19 -99.67 -19.42 89.58
CA TYR A 19 -99.86 -20.58 90.49
C TYR A 19 -100.62 -21.69 89.67
N GLY A 20 -101.20 -22.80 90.16
CA GLY A 20 -101.50 -23.37 91.49
C GLY A 20 -102.20 -24.75 91.38
N TYR A 21 -102.89 -25.21 92.43
CA TYR A 21 -103.69 -26.47 92.52
C TYR A 21 -104.92 -26.25 93.43
N PRO A 22 -105.96 -27.14 93.42
CA PRO A 22 -106.04 -28.33 94.31
C PRO A 22 -106.09 -29.67 93.52
N ALA A 23 -105.76 -30.89 93.98
CA ALA A 23 -105.85 -31.57 95.30
C ALA A 23 -107.31 -31.94 95.70
N SER A 24 -107.68 -33.13 96.20
CA SER A 24 -106.99 -34.42 96.50
C SER A 24 -108.05 -35.58 96.37
N ASP A 25 -107.85 -36.87 96.66
CA ASP A 25 -106.75 -37.66 97.26
C ASP A 25 -106.76 -39.13 96.71
N SER A 26 -105.76 -40.00 96.98
CA SER A 26 -105.75 -41.18 97.89
C SER A 26 -107.00 -42.11 97.97
N LEU A 27 -106.90 -43.42 98.23
CA LEU A 27 -105.78 -44.23 98.76
C LEU A 27 -105.73 -45.65 98.13
N ILE A 28 -104.59 -46.34 98.23
CA ILE A 28 -104.39 -47.76 97.86
C ILE A 28 -104.66 -48.66 99.07
N LEU A 29 -105.25 -49.85 98.86
CA LEU A 29 -104.75 -51.12 99.43
C LEU A 29 -105.29 -52.35 98.68
N ASP A 30 -104.65 -53.49 98.94
CA ASP A 30 -104.71 -54.75 98.19
C ASP A 30 -105.50 -55.84 98.96
N GLU A 31 -105.46 -57.06 98.41
CA GLU A 31 -105.83 -58.37 98.97
C GLU A 31 -107.14 -59.02 98.50
N ARG A 32 -107.26 -60.31 98.85
CA ARG A 32 -107.75 -61.36 97.95
C ARG A 32 -108.70 -62.31 98.68
N ASN A 33 -109.42 -63.10 97.88
CA ASN A 33 -109.94 -64.43 98.21
C ASN A 33 -111.30 -64.54 98.93
N ASP A 34 -112.28 -65.03 98.16
CA ASP A 34 -113.26 -66.08 98.45
C ASP A 34 -113.82 -66.25 99.88
N GLY A 35 -115.15 -66.12 100.01
CA GLY A 35 -115.90 -66.53 101.21
C GLY A 35 -117.41 -66.55 101.00
N SER A 36 -117.99 -67.71 100.67
CA SER A 36 -119.43 -67.88 100.43
C SER A 36 -120.20 -68.29 101.70
N GLY A 37 -121.40 -67.73 101.90
CA GLY A 37 -122.26 -68.02 103.06
C GLY A 37 -123.52 -67.14 103.12
N PHE A 38 -124.54 -67.38 102.30
CA PHE A 38 -125.76 -68.13 102.68
C PHE A 38 -126.47 -67.66 103.96
N GLN A 39 -127.50 -66.81 103.82
CA GLN A 39 -128.94 -67.18 103.88
C GLN A 39 -129.80 -65.93 103.53
N GLN A 40 -130.67 -66.00 102.52
CA GLN A 40 -132.13 -66.28 102.59
C GLN A 40 -132.96 -65.22 103.38
N CYS A 41 -134.11 -64.70 102.90
CA CYS A 41 -134.78 -64.83 101.59
C CYS A 41 -135.95 -63.83 101.46
N LYS A 42 -136.26 -63.39 100.22
CA LYS A 42 -137.45 -62.57 99.82
C LYS A 42 -137.53 -61.15 100.43
N LEU A 43 -138.13 -60.15 99.78
CA LEU A 43 -138.93 -60.15 98.53
C LEU A 43 -138.19 -59.38 97.39
N LEU A 44 -138.62 -59.57 96.14
CA LEU A 44 -137.90 -59.13 94.92
C LEU A 44 -138.41 -57.80 94.33
N ASN A 45 -137.48 -57.06 93.68
CA ASN A 45 -137.60 -56.41 92.36
C ASN A 45 -138.85 -55.51 92.11
N GLU A 46 -138.77 -54.19 91.89
CA GLU A 46 -138.02 -53.49 90.82
C GLU A 46 -137.65 -52.04 91.22
N LEU A 47 -136.42 -51.59 90.93
CA LEU A 47 -135.93 -50.25 91.31
C LEU A 47 -134.72 -49.82 90.46
N LEU A 48 -134.89 -49.32 89.22
CA LEU A 48 -133.75 -48.74 88.45
C LEU A 48 -134.05 -47.84 87.22
N ILE A 49 -135.13 -47.04 87.18
CA ILE A 49 -135.27 -45.95 86.17
C ILE A 49 -135.70 -44.64 86.85
N ALA A 50 -134.73 -43.83 87.28
CA ALA A 50 -134.97 -42.55 87.95
C ALA A 50 -133.91 -41.46 87.69
N GLN A 51 -133.20 -41.50 86.55
CA GLN A 51 -132.39 -40.39 86.00
C GLN A 51 -132.01 -40.71 84.55
N ALA A 52 -132.62 -40.03 83.57
CA ALA A 52 -132.43 -40.29 82.14
C ALA A 52 -132.24 -38.98 81.34
N ASP A 53 -131.02 -38.45 81.45
CA ASP A 53 -130.21 -37.68 80.49
C ASP A 53 -130.87 -37.05 79.23
N PRO A 54 -130.73 -35.72 78.99
CA PRO A 54 -131.12 -35.06 77.73
C PRO A 54 -130.10 -35.34 76.60
N GLN A 55 -130.04 -36.60 76.16
CA GLN A 55 -129.13 -37.09 75.11
C GLN A 55 -129.21 -36.32 73.76
N PRO A 56 -130.38 -36.11 73.13
CA PRO A 56 -130.44 -35.72 71.71
C PRO A 56 -130.00 -34.29 71.39
N GLU A 57 -129.82 -33.42 72.40
CA GLU A 57 -129.23 -32.08 72.20
C GLU A 57 -127.73 -32.07 72.49
N ARG A 58 -127.31 -32.77 73.56
CA ARG A 58 -125.88 -32.95 73.91
C ARG A 58 -125.12 -33.66 72.80
N GLU A 59 -125.74 -34.63 72.13
CA GLU A 59 -125.16 -35.30 70.97
C GLU A 59 -125.05 -34.38 69.75
N ARG A 60 -126.07 -33.57 69.44
CA ARG A 60 -126.00 -32.57 68.36
C ARG A 60 -124.88 -31.58 68.60
N GLN A 61 -124.77 -31.04 69.82
CA GLN A 61 -123.72 -30.09 70.17
C GLN A 61 -122.32 -30.74 70.13
N ARG A 62 -122.20 -32.03 70.49
CA ARG A 62 -120.95 -32.80 70.32
C ARG A 62 -120.61 -33.06 68.85
N VAL A 63 -121.59 -33.34 68.00
CA VAL A 63 -121.40 -33.49 66.54
C VAL A 63 -120.98 -32.15 65.94
N GLU A 64 -121.64 -31.05 66.30
CA GLU A 64 -121.29 -29.69 65.84
C GLU A 64 -119.88 -29.28 66.29
N ILE A 65 -119.50 -29.51 67.56
CA ILE A 65 -118.14 -29.27 68.05
C ILE A 65 -117.12 -30.15 67.33
N ASN A 66 -117.44 -31.42 67.06
CA ASN A 66 -116.58 -32.32 66.29
C ASN A 66 -116.43 -31.87 64.83
N GLU A 67 -117.51 -31.39 64.19
CA GLU A 67 -117.46 -30.80 62.86
C GLU A 67 -116.61 -29.52 62.84
N GLN A 68 -116.81 -28.61 63.80
CA GLN A 68 -115.99 -27.40 63.93
C GLN A 68 -114.51 -27.76 64.14
N GLN A 69 -114.20 -28.75 64.98
CA GLN A 69 -112.83 -29.26 65.14
C GLN A 69 -112.27 -29.90 63.86
N MET A 70 -113.08 -30.65 63.10
CA MET A 70 -112.65 -31.26 61.84
C MET A 70 -112.40 -30.21 60.75
N ARG A 71 -113.27 -29.19 60.64
CA ARG A 71 -113.08 -28.02 59.76
C ARG A 71 -111.82 -27.25 60.16
N ALA A 72 -111.62 -26.95 61.44
CA ALA A 72 -110.41 -26.29 61.94
C ALA A 72 -109.13 -27.12 61.74
N ARG A 73 -109.22 -28.46 61.76
CA ARG A 73 -108.10 -29.37 61.41
C ARG A 73 -107.84 -29.41 59.90
N GLN A 74 -108.87 -29.32 59.07
CA GLN A 74 -108.74 -29.18 57.61
C GLN A 74 -108.10 -27.83 57.26
N GLU A 75 -108.61 -26.72 57.78
CA GLU A 75 -108.02 -25.39 57.60
C GLU A 75 -106.56 -25.32 58.06
N ASN A 76 -106.22 -25.87 59.23
CA ASN A 76 -104.83 -25.89 59.69
C ASN A 76 -103.94 -26.81 58.85
N ARG A 77 -104.47 -27.90 58.29
CA ARG A 77 -103.75 -28.74 57.33
C ARG A 77 -103.50 -27.97 56.03
N GLU A 78 -104.53 -27.35 55.45
CA GLU A 78 -104.38 -26.53 54.24
C GLU A 78 -103.42 -25.36 54.46
N ARG A 79 -103.43 -24.71 55.63
CA ARG A 79 -102.46 -23.67 55.98
C ARG A 79 -101.03 -24.21 56.06
N GLN A 80 -100.83 -25.43 56.59
CA GLN A 80 -99.53 -26.10 56.62
C GLN A 80 -99.08 -26.58 55.24
N GLU A 81 -100.00 -27.04 54.39
CA GLU A 81 -99.73 -27.44 53.01
C GLU A 81 -99.32 -26.21 52.18
N ARG A 82 -100.13 -25.14 52.16
CA ARG A 82 -99.78 -23.86 51.50
C ARG A 82 -98.45 -23.27 52.01
N ALA A 83 -98.14 -23.41 53.30
CA ALA A 83 -96.87 -22.97 53.87
C ALA A 83 -95.68 -23.84 53.44
N ARG A 84 -95.87 -25.16 53.28
CA ARG A 84 -94.88 -26.07 52.70
C ARG A 84 -94.68 -25.80 51.21
N ASP A 85 -95.75 -25.58 50.47
CA ASP A 85 -95.71 -25.29 49.03
C ASP A 85 -94.95 -23.97 48.78
N GLY A 86 -95.25 -22.92 49.53
CA GLY A 86 -94.51 -21.65 49.45
C GLY A 86 -93.05 -21.75 49.90
N ALA A 87 -92.74 -22.59 50.90
CA ALA A 87 -91.36 -22.86 51.30
C ALA A 87 -90.60 -23.67 50.23
N GLN A 88 -91.26 -24.65 49.60
CA GLN A 88 -90.71 -25.45 48.51
C GLN A 88 -90.48 -24.58 47.26
N GLU A 89 -91.42 -23.72 46.89
CA GLU A 89 -91.27 -22.75 45.81
C GLU A 89 -90.08 -21.79 46.08
N GLY A 90 -89.89 -21.36 47.34
CA GLY A 90 -88.72 -20.59 47.76
C GLY A 90 -87.40 -21.36 47.63
N ILE A 91 -87.39 -22.65 48.01
CA ILE A 91 -86.22 -23.54 47.85
C ILE A 91 -85.90 -23.74 46.36
N ASP A 92 -86.90 -23.98 45.51
CA ASP A 92 -86.69 -24.21 44.08
C ASP A 92 -86.27 -22.93 43.33
N LYS A 93 -86.77 -21.75 43.73
CA LYS A 93 -86.25 -20.45 43.26
C LYS A 93 -84.78 -20.26 43.63
N ASN A 94 -84.41 -20.49 44.89
CA ASN A 94 -83.02 -20.40 45.35
C ASN A 94 -82.12 -21.43 44.66
N ARG A 95 -82.64 -22.63 44.37
CA ARG A 95 -81.93 -23.68 43.62
C ARG A 95 -81.69 -23.27 42.16
N ALA A 96 -82.69 -22.71 41.49
CA ALA A 96 -82.58 -22.23 40.12
C ALA A 96 -81.54 -21.09 39.99
N GLU A 97 -81.55 -20.14 40.92
CA GLU A 97 -80.57 -19.05 40.95
C GLU A 97 -79.15 -19.56 41.30
N LEU A 98 -79.01 -20.54 42.21
CA LEU A 98 -77.72 -21.19 42.48
C LEU A 98 -77.17 -21.94 41.25
N GLU A 99 -78.00 -22.68 40.52
CA GLU A 99 -77.59 -23.35 39.27
C GLU A 99 -77.25 -22.34 38.15
N ARG A 100 -77.90 -21.18 38.12
CA ARG A 100 -77.53 -20.07 37.23
C ARG A 100 -76.15 -19.49 37.60
N GLN A 101 -75.91 -19.21 38.87
CA GLN A 101 -74.61 -18.70 39.35
C GLN A 101 -73.47 -19.69 39.12
N LYS A 102 -73.72 -21.00 39.26
CA LYS A 102 -72.74 -22.04 38.88
C LYS A 102 -72.38 -22.01 37.40
N ARG A 103 -73.36 -21.81 36.50
CA ARG A 103 -73.10 -21.69 35.05
C ARG A 103 -72.28 -20.45 34.74
N GLU A 104 -72.66 -19.31 35.30
CA GLU A 104 -71.92 -18.05 35.10
C GLU A 104 -70.48 -18.14 35.64
N LEU A 105 -70.26 -18.83 36.78
CA LEU A 105 -68.92 -19.10 37.29
C LEU A 105 -68.11 -20.02 36.38
N ALA A 106 -68.72 -21.08 35.81
CA ALA A 106 -68.06 -21.98 34.87
C ALA A 106 -67.70 -21.27 33.55
N GLU A 107 -68.59 -20.42 33.03
CA GLU A 107 -68.34 -19.57 31.86
C GLU A 107 -67.18 -18.59 32.10
N ARG A 108 -67.16 -17.93 33.27
CA ARG A 108 -66.06 -17.06 33.71
C ARG A 108 -64.73 -17.83 33.87
N GLU A 109 -64.76 -19.04 34.44
CA GLU A 109 -63.57 -19.89 34.58
C GLU A 109 -63.02 -20.33 33.22
N GLN A 110 -63.90 -20.69 32.27
CA GLN A 110 -63.51 -21.00 30.89
C GLN A 110 -62.89 -19.77 30.19
N HIS A 111 -63.48 -18.59 30.35
CA HIS A 111 -62.95 -17.35 29.79
C HIS A 111 -61.58 -16.98 30.38
N LEU A 112 -61.40 -17.13 31.70
CA LEU A 112 -60.10 -16.91 32.35
C LEU A 112 -59.03 -17.87 31.82
N LYS A 113 -59.35 -19.16 31.64
CA LYS A 113 -58.45 -20.15 31.02
C LYS A 113 -58.12 -19.80 29.56
N GLN A 114 -59.05 -19.23 28.80
CA GLN A 114 -58.77 -18.74 27.45
C GLN A 114 -57.79 -17.55 27.48
N MET A 115 -58.01 -16.57 28.37
CA MET A 115 -57.09 -15.44 28.56
C MET A 115 -55.68 -15.88 29.01
N GLU A 116 -55.58 -16.85 29.92
CA GLU A 116 -54.31 -17.41 30.40
C GLU A 116 -53.51 -18.07 29.26
N ASN A 117 -54.19 -18.86 28.42
CA ASN A 117 -53.57 -19.46 27.22
C ASN A 117 -53.14 -18.40 26.20
N GLU A 118 -53.93 -17.33 26.00
CA GLU A 118 -53.54 -16.20 25.15
C GLU A 118 -52.31 -15.44 25.69
N ILE A 119 -52.25 -15.19 26.99
CA ILE A 119 -51.10 -14.54 27.64
C ILE A 119 -49.85 -15.40 27.44
N SER A 120 -49.92 -16.70 27.78
CA SER A 120 -48.81 -17.64 27.57
C SER A 120 -48.36 -17.75 26.10
N ALA A 121 -49.26 -17.58 25.14
CA ALA A 121 -48.93 -17.55 23.72
C ALA A 121 -48.23 -16.23 23.32
N ARG A 122 -48.67 -15.10 23.88
CA ARG A 122 -48.05 -13.78 23.65
C ARG A 122 -46.66 -13.69 24.29
N GLU A 123 -46.47 -14.21 25.49
CA GLU A 123 -45.19 -14.28 26.20
C GLU A 123 -44.13 -15.03 25.38
N ARG A 124 -44.44 -16.27 24.95
CA ARG A 124 -43.54 -17.06 24.08
C ARG A 124 -43.19 -16.37 22.76
N HIS A 125 -44.12 -15.62 22.18
CA HIS A 125 -43.87 -14.82 20.98
C HIS A 125 -43.04 -13.54 21.24
N LEU A 126 -43.07 -13.00 22.48
CA LEU A 126 -42.17 -11.92 22.90
C LEU A 126 -40.76 -12.44 23.16
N GLU A 127 -40.59 -13.57 23.86
CA GLU A 127 -39.28 -14.24 24.04
C GLU A 127 -38.60 -14.53 22.69
N GLU A 128 -39.36 -15.06 21.72
CA GLU A 128 -38.86 -15.35 20.38
C GLU A 128 -38.43 -14.07 19.63
N ARG A 129 -39.17 -12.96 19.78
CA ARG A 129 -38.77 -11.67 19.22
C ARG A 129 -37.54 -11.09 19.90
N GLU A 130 -37.40 -11.25 21.21
CA GLU A 130 -36.22 -10.80 21.96
C GLU A 130 -34.96 -11.55 21.48
N ARG A 131 -35.03 -12.88 21.29
CA ARG A 131 -33.96 -13.67 20.68
C ARG A 131 -33.60 -13.15 19.28
N GLN A 132 -34.60 -12.96 18.41
CA GLN A 132 -34.38 -12.44 17.05
C GLN A 132 -33.84 -11.00 17.02
N LEU A 133 -34.06 -10.18 18.05
CA LEU A 133 -33.44 -8.87 18.19
C LEU A 133 -31.98 -8.98 18.61
N ASN A 134 -31.69 -9.81 19.63
CA ASN A 134 -30.33 -10.05 20.12
C ASN A 134 -29.42 -10.66 19.04
N GLU A 135 -29.94 -11.58 18.22
CA GLU A 135 -29.23 -12.13 17.05
C GLU A 135 -28.91 -11.07 15.99
N ARG A 136 -29.83 -10.12 15.76
CA ARG A 136 -29.63 -9.01 14.81
C ARG A 136 -28.63 -7.98 15.33
N GLU A 137 -28.65 -7.70 16.62
CA GLU A 137 -27.67 -6.82 17.26
C GLU A 137 -26.25 -7.38 17.12
N GLN A 138 -26.07 -8.69 17.38
CA GLN A 138 -24.78 -9.38 17.18
C GLN A 138 -24.33 -9.40 15.70
N ASP A 139 -25.25 -9.54 14.74
CA ASP A 139 -24.91 -9.44 13.32
C ASP A 139 -24.55 -8.00 12.90
N ILE A 140 -25.22 -6.99 13.46
CA ILE A 140 -24.90 -5.57 13.24
C ILE A 140 -23.49 -5.26 13.79
N ASP A 141 -23.17 -5.69 15.02
CA ASP A 141 -21.86 -5.47 15.63
C ASP A 141 -20.74 -6.18 14.85
N ARG A 142 -20.95 -7.43 14.45
CA ARG A 142 -20.02 -8.16 13.57
C ARG A 142 -19.77 -7.41 12.27
N ARG A 143 -20.83 -6.96 11.58
CA ARG A 143 -20.70 -6.20 10.33
C ARG A 143 -20.02 -4.85 10.54
N ASN A 144 -20.30 -4.17 11.64
CA ASN A 144 -19.67 -2.90 12.01
C ASN A 144 -18.15 -3.08 12.19
N GLU A 145 -17.73 -4.15 12.85
CA GLU A 145 -16.31 -4.48 13.00
C GLU A 145 -15.65 -4.91 11.67
N GLU A 146 -16.33 -5.69 10.83
CA GLU A 146 -15.89 -5.94 9.44
C GLU A 146 -15.71 -4.65 8.63
N TRP A 147 -16.63 -3.68 8.79
CA TRP A 147 -16.55 -2.39 8.10
C TRP A 147 -15.32 -1.58 8.54
N LYS A 148 -15.06 -1.46 9.85
CA LYS A 148 -13.84 -0.81 10.38
C LYS A 148 -12.57 -1.46 9.83
N GLN A 149 -12.52 -2.79 9.77
CA GLN A 149 -11.37 -3.52 9.23
C GLN A 149 -11.18 -3.29 7.73
N ARG A 150 -12.26 -3.23 6.95
CA ARG A 150 -12.22 -2.87 5.51
C ARG A 150 -11.77 -1.42 5.30
N GLU A 151 -12.24 -0.49 6.12
CA GLU A 151 -11.83 0.92 6.09
C GLU A 151 -10.35 1.09 6.43
N ALA A 152 -9.86 0.42 7.47
CA ALA A 152 -8.43 0.41 7.81
C ALA A 152 -7.56 -0.15 6.67
N GLN A 153 -7.97 -1.28 6.07
CA GLN A 153 -7.28 -1.83 4.90
C GLN A 153 -7.34 -0.92 3.66
N TRP A 154 -8.45 -0.21 3.45
CA TRP A 154 -8.59 0.76 2.37
C TRP A 154 -7.64 1.94 2.55
N ASN A 155 -7.63 2.53 3.75
CA ASN A 155 -6.77 3.66 4.07
C ASN A 155 -5.27 3.30 3.96
N GLU A 156 -4.88 2.09 4.39
CA GLU A 156 -3.51 1.60 4.21
C GLU A 156 -3.14 1.42 2.72
N ARG A 157 -4.00 0.79 1.91
CA ARG A 157 -3.76 0.69 0.45
C ARG A 157 -3.68 2.05 -0.23
N ASN A 158 -4.49 3.02 0.19
CA ASN A 158 -4.47 4.38 -0.33
C ASN A 158 -3.16 5.11 0.02
N ASN A 159 -2.65 4.93 1.24
CA ASN A 159 -1.33 5.42 1.65
C ASN A 159 -0.19 4.79 0.82
N GLN A 160 -0.23 3.47 0.61
CA GLN A 160 0.75 2.76 -0.23
C GLN A 160 0.70 3.21 -1.70
N PHE A 161 -0.50 3.44 -2.24
CA PHE A 161 -0.69 3.97 -3.60
C PHE A 161 -0.06 5.37 -3.74
N ARG A 162 -0.37 6.27 -2.80
CA ARG A 162 0.22 7.62 -2.76
C ARG A 162 1.74 7.60 -2.64
N GLN A 163 2.31 6.76 -1.78
CA GLN A 163 3.77 6.60 -1.70
C GLN A 163 4.36 6.10 -3.03
N THR A 164 3.67 5.18 -3.70
CA THR A 164 4.07 4.67 -5.02
C THR A 164 4.06 5.78 -6.07
N GLU A 165 3.00 6.58 -6.11
CA GLU A 165 2.87 7.77 -6.97
C GLU A 165 3.99 8.80 -6.70
N GLU A 166 4.27 9.12 -5.43
CA GLU A 166 5.36 10.03 -5.04
C GLU A 166 6.74 9.50 -5.49
N THR A 167 6.99 8.18 -5.42
CA THR A 167 8.23 7.58 -5.94
C THR A 167 8.29 7.53 -7.48
N PHE A 168 7.16 7.33 -8.16
CA PHE A 168 7.06 7.38 -9.62
C PHE A 168 7.37 8.79 -10.13
N ASN A 169 6.70 9.80 -9.57
CA ASN A 169 6.94 11.22 -9.87
C ASN A 169 8.38 11.64 -9.57
N ARG A 170 9.04 11.05 -8.57
CA ARG A 170 10.49 11.27 -8.32
C ARG A 170 11.36 10.67 -9.42
N ARG A 171 11.06 9.43 -9.87
CA ARG A 171 11.80 8.73 -10.94
C ARG A 171 11.64 9.42 -12.28
N ASP A 172 10.44 9.85 -12.64
CA ASP A 172 10.17 10.61 -13.87
C ASP A 172 11.02 11.90 -13.93
N ARG A 173 11.00 12.70 -12.85
CA ARG A 173 11.83 13.92 -12.74
C ARG A 173 13.33 13.63 -12.82
N GLU A 174 13.77 12.42 -12.47
CA GLU A 174 15.16 11.99 -12.61
C GLU A 174 15.48 11.56 -14.05
N LEU A 175 14.59 10.82 -14.71
CA LEU A 175 14.71 10.43 -16.11
C LEU A 175 14.75 11.66 -17.02
N ASN A 176 13.84 12.63 -16.82
CA ASN A 176 13.84 13.91 -17.54
C ASN A 176 15.17 14.67 -17.38
N LYS A 177 15.76 14.69 -16.17
CA LYS A 177 17.11 15.28 -15.95
C LYS A 177 18.23 14.49 -16.61
N ARG A 178 18.14 13.16 -16.69
CA ARG A 178 19.11 12.30 -17.39
C ARG A 178 19.03 12.50 -18.91
N GLN A 179 17.81 12.65 -19.46
CA GLN A 179 17.57 12.94 -20.87
C GLN A 179 18.15 14.30 -21.28
N GLN A 180 17.88 15.36 -20.51
CA GLN A 180 18.48 16.69 -20.74
C GLN A 180 20.02 16.68 -20.73
N LYS A 181 20.63 15.89 -19.84
CA LYS A 181 22.10 15.71 -19.83
C LYS A 181 22.61 14.94 -21.06
N MET A 182 21.89 13.92 -21.51
CA MET A 182 22.24 13.16 -22.72
C MET A 182 22.15 14.05 -23.97
N GLU A 183 21.12 14.89 -24.07
CA GLU A 183 20.97 15.89 -25.13
C GLU A 183 22.12 16.92 -25.11
N GLN A 184 22.48 17.43 -23.94
CA GLN A 184 23.65 18.32 -23.78
C GLN A 184 24.97 17.65 -24.19
N TRP A 185 25.16 16.37 -23.87
CA TRP A 185 26.34 15.61 -24.30
C TRP A 185 26.36 15.34 -25.80
N ASN A 186 25.24 14.99 -26.42
CA ASN A 186 25.14 14.82 -27.87
C ASN A 186 25.49 16.12 -28.61
N ASN A 187 24.97 17.26 -28.11
CA ASN A 187 25.29 18.59 -28.65
C ASN A 187 26.77 18.96 -28.45
N ASP A 188 27.41 18.56 -27.35
CA ASP A 188 28.84 18.79 -27.15
C ASP A 188 29.71 17.90 -28.06
N LEU A 189 29.33 16.63 -28.25
CA LEU A 189 29.99 15.70 -29.17
C LEU A 189 29.88 16.18 -30.63
N GLN A 190 28.72 16.68 -31.06
CA GLN A 190 28.57 17.24 -32.41
C GLN A 190 29.51 18.43 -32.63
N ARG A 191 29.55 19.40 -31.69
CA ARG A 191 30.46 20.55 -31.78
C ARG A 191 31.93 20.14 -31.81
N ARG A 192 32.32 19.09 -31.08
CA ARG A 192 33.68 18.53 -31.12
C ARG A 192 34.00 17.89 -32.47
N GLN A 193 33.04 17.20 -33.10
CA GLN A 193 33.21 16.66 -34.44
C GLN A 193 33.41 17.81 -35.45
N GLU A 194 32.55 18.84 -35.42
CA GLU A 194 32.68 20.06 -36.23
C GLU A 194 33.99 20.84 -35.96
N GLU A 195 34.61 20.67 -34.79
CA GLU A 195 35.94 21.23 -34.50
C GLU A 195 37.07 20.36 -35.09
N ILE A 196 36.96 19.03 -34.99
CA ILE A 196 37.90 18.08 -35.57
C ILE A 196 37.93 18.20 -37.10
N ASP A 197 36.76 18.24 -37.75
CA ASP A 197 36.64 18.32 -39.21
C ASP A 197 37.26 19.63 -39.75
N ARG A 198 37.08 20.74 -39.02
CA ARG A 198 37.69 22.04 -39.31
C ARG A 198 39.22 21.98 -39.17
N ARG A 199 39.74 21.43 -38.06
CA ARG A 199 41.17 21.26 -37.83
C ARG A 199 41.82 20.35 -38.88
N GLN A 200 41.11 19.31 -39.33
CA GLN A 200 41.55 18.45 -40.43
C GLN A 200 41.72 19.23 -41.74
N GLN A 201 40.73 20.04 -42.12
CA GLN A 201 40.82 20.93 -43.29
C GLN A 201 41.96 21.95 -43.16
N GLU A 202 42.19 22.51 -41.96
CA GLU A 202 43.31 23.42 -41.68
C GLU A 202 44.67 22.70 -41.86
N PHE A 203 44.81 21.47 -41.34
CA PHE A 203 46.01 20.65 -41.54
C PHE A 203 46.27 20.33 -43.01
N GLU A 204 45.24 19.96 -43.77
CA GLU A 204 45.35 19.70 -45.21
C GLU A 204 45.79 20.95 -45.99
N GLN A 205 45.23 22.12 -45.66
CA GLN A 205 45.66 23.39 -46.25
C GLN A 205 47.13 23.73 -45.91
N GLN A 206 47.60 23.48 -44.68
CA GLN A 206 48.99 23.69 -44.32
C GLN A 206 49.92 22.69 -45.00
N ASN A 207 49.54 21.42 -45.11
CA ASN A 207 50.31 20.39 -45.80
C ASN A 207 50.48 20.71 -47.30
N ASN A 208 49.42 21.22 -47.95
CA ASN A 208 49.49 21.70 -49.33
C ASN A 208 50.39 22.94 -49.49
N LYS A 209 50.42 23.86 -48.52
CA LYS A 209 51.36 25.00 -48.50
C LYS A 209 52.82 24.55 -48.29
N ILE A 210 53.04 23.49 -47.50
CA ILE A 210 54.37 22.90 -47.30
C ILE A 210 54.86 22.27 -48.61
N ARG A 211 54.04 21.44 -49.28
CA ARG A 211 54.35 20.87 -50.61
C ARG A 211 54.69 21.96 -51.64
N HIS A 212 53.90 23.02 -51.73
CA HIS A 212 54.20 24.11 -52.66
C HIS A 212 55.58 24.75 -52.40
N ARG A 213 55.95 24.94 -51.14
CA ARG A 213 57.27 25.47 -50.75
C ARG A 213 58.39 24.47 -51.01
N GLU A 214 58.14 23.18 -50.87
CA GLU A 214 59.07 22.11 -51.22
C GLU A 214 59.32 22.10 -52.73
N ASP A 215 58.27 22.20 -53.56
CA ASP A 215 58.37 22.36 -55.00
C ASP A 215 59.12 23.66 -55.42
N GLU A 216 58.90 24.77 -54.70
CA GLU A 216 59.64 26.02 -54.90
C GLU A 216 61.12 25.88 -54.55
N LEU A 217 61.44 25.26 -53.41
CA LEU A 217 62.82 25.00 -52.98
C LEU A 217 63.54 24.06 -53.95
N ASN A 218 62.86 23.04 -54.47
CA ASN A 218 63.39 22.13 -55.48
C ASN A 218 63.74 22.89 -56.78
N ARG A 219 62.83 23.74 -57.28
CA ARG A 219 63.09 24.61 -58.45
C ARG A 219 64.28 25.56 -58.23
N TRP A 220 64.37 26.21 -57.07
CA TRP A 220 65.51 27.07 -56.72
C TRP A 220 66.83 26.28 -56.63
N ASN A 221 66.80 25.06 -56.09
CA ASN A 221 67.96 24.19 -56.01
C ASN A 221 68.42 23.73 -57.41
N GLU A 222 67.50 23.39 -58.32
CA GLU A 222 67.82 23.11 -59.72
C GLU A 222 68.44 24.32 -60.43
N GLU A 223 67.90 25.52 -60.22
CA GLU A 223 68.46 26.75 -60.79
C GLU A 223 69.87 27.05 -60.26
N LEU A 224 70.10 26.92 -58.95
CA LEU A 224 71.42 27.08 -58.35
C LEU A 224 72.43 26.04 -58.87
N ASN A 225 72.01 24.77 -59.03
CA ASN A 225 72.86 23.74 -59.64
C ASN A 225 73.20 24.04 -61.11
N ASN A 226 72.27 24.62 -61.87
CA ASN A 226 72.54 25.03 -63.25
C ASN A 226 73.48 26.24 -63.33
N ARG A 227 73.26 27.28 -62.50
CA ARG A 227 74.19 28.43 -62.38
C ARG A 227 75.58 28.00 -61.93
N GLN A 228 75.69 27.04 -61.01
CA GLN A 228 76.97 26.46 -60.58
C GLN A 228 77.70 25.78 -61.76
N ARG A 229 77.01 24.96 -62.55
CA ARG A 229 77.55 24.36 -63.79
C ARG A 229 77.96 25.40 -64.84
N GLU A 230 77.25 26.52 -64.93
CA GLU A 230 77.62 27.64 -65.81
C GLU A 230 78.89 28.35 -65.34
N PHE A 231 79.05 28.58 -64.04
CA PHE A 231 80.32 29.09 -63.49
C PHE A 231 81.48 28.12 -63.68
N GLU A 232 81.27 26.81 -63.50
CA GLU A 232 82.27 25.77 -63.76
C GLU A 232 82.68 25.73 -65.24
N ARG A 233 81.73 25.88 -66.17
CA ARG A 233 82.03 26.02 -67.61
C ARG A 233 82.83 27.29 -67.89
N GLN A 234 82.43 28.43 -67.35
CA GLN A 234 83.15 29.70 -67.52
C GLN A 234 84.57 29.64 -66.93
N GLU A 235 84.76 28.98 -65.78
CA GLU A 235 86.10 28.80 -65.20
C GLU A 235 86.96 27.90 -66.11
N ASN A 236 86.41 26.79 -66.62
CA ASN A 236 87.11 25.90 -67.55
C ASN A 236 87.45 26.61 -68.88
N GLU A 237 86.54 27.38 -69.47
CA GLU A 237 86.84 28.22 -70.64
C GLU A 237 87.95 29.24 -70.35
N MET A 238 87.93 29.86 -69.17
CA MET A 238 88.95 30.83 -68.76
C MET A 238 90.29 30.18 -68.39
N ARG A 239 90.30 28.89 -68.02
CA ARG A 239 91.51 28.06 -67.89
C ARG A 239 92.06 27.72 -69.27
N GLU A 240 91.23 27.20 -70.18
CA GLU A 240 91.63 26.92 -71.57
C GLU A 240 92.21 28.16 -72.28
N LYS A 241 91.58 29.33 -72.12
CA LYS A 241 92.10 30.59 -72.69
C LYS A 241 93.50 30.92 -72.14
N LYS A 242 93.70 30.81 -70.82
CA LYS A 242 95.02 31.00 -70.16
C LYS A 242 96.05 29.93 -70.52
N GLU A 243 95.62 28.72 -70.88
CA GLU A 243 96.51 27.65 -71.35
C GLU A 243 96.96 27.90 -72.80
N ARG A 244 96.04 28.30 -73.68
CA ARG A 244 96.35 28.75 -75.06
C ARG A 244 97.24 30.00 -75.08
N GLU A 245 97.02 30.96 -74.17
CA GLU A 245 97.89 32.13 -73.96
C GLU A 245 99.27 31.77 -73.35
N ARG A 246 99.42 30.58 -72.76
CA ARG A 246 100.67 30.10 -72.15
C ARG A 246 101.49 29.21 -73.08
N GLU A 247 100.91 28.67 -74.15
CA GLU A 247 101.69 28.10 -75.23
C GLU A 247 102.52 29.20 -75.90
N PRO A 248 103.87 29.14 -75.88
CA PRO A 248 104.68 30.16 -76.51
C PRO A 248 104.45 30.08 -78.03
N GLU A 249 104.07 31.19 -78.64
CA GLU A 249 103.72 31.23 -80.06
C GLU A 249 104.78 30.52 -80.93
N PRO A 250 104.38 29.83 -82.03
CA PRO A 250 105.34 29.17 -82.91
C PRO A 250 106.37 30.16 -83.51
N LEU A 251 106.05 31.44 -83.57
CA LEU A 251 106.98 32.52 -83.91
C LEU A 251 108.05 32.75 -82.84
N VAL A 252 107.70 32.68 -81.55
CA VAL A 252 108.65 32.82 -80.43
C VAL A 252 109.56 31.60 -80.33
N ILE A 253 109.00 30.38 -80.44
CA ILE A 253 109.81 29.15 -80.49
C ILE A 253 110.74 29.20 -81.72
N GLY A 254 110.21 29.52 -82.90
CA GLY A 254 110.98 29.62 -84.14
C GLY A 254 112.10 30.66 -84.08
N LEU A 255 111.83 31.83 -83.50
CA LEU A 255 112.83 32.88 -83.28
C LEU A 255 113.94 32.40 -82.34
N LEU A 256 113.60 31.77 -81.21
CA LEU A 256 114.57 31.24 -80.25
C LEU A 256 115.45 30.15 -80.89
N VAL A 257 114.87 29.24 -81.66
CA VAL A 257 115.63 28.20 -82.40
C VAL A 257 116.56 28.85 -83.43
N LEU A 258 116.09 29.84 -84.21
CA LEU A 258 116.93 30.59 -85.15
C LEU A 258 118.11 31.30 -84.46
N LEU A 259 117.86 31.92 -83.31
CA LEU A 259 118.87 32.65 -82.54
C LEU A 259 119.94 31.68 -81.99
N VAL A 260 119.53 30.50 -81.49
CA VAL A 260 120.46 29.44 -81.06
C VAL A 260 121.26 28.87 -82.24
N VAL A 261 120.64 28.63 -83.40
CA VAL A 261 121.34 28.17 -84.61
C VAL A 261 122.36 29.21 -85.10
N LEU A 262 122.00 30.50 -85.06
CA LEU A 262 122.91 31.61 -85.41
C LEU A 262 124.08 31.70 -84.42
N TRP A 263 123.84 31.52 -83.12
CA TRP A 263 124.90 31.49 -82.09
C TRP A 263 125.84 30.28 -82.27
N ILE A 264 125.31 29.09 -82.58
CA ILE A 264 126.13 27.91 -82.92
C ILE A 264 126.96 28.17 -84.19
N TRP A 265 126.37 28.78 -85.22
CA TRP A 265 127.09 29.17 -86.44
C TRP A 265 128.21 30.19 -86.15
N ALA A 266 127.94 31.19 -85.30
CA ALA A 266 128.92 32.19 -84.88
C ALA A 266 130.09 31.55 -84.10
N LEU A 267 129.81 30.60 -83.21
CA LEU A 267 130.84 29.80 -82.54
C LEU A 267 131.65 28.95 -83.53
N GLN A 268 131.01 28.24 -84.46
CA GLN A 268 131.72 27.46 -85.47
C GLN A 268 132.62 28.33 -86.36
N ASN A 269 132.16 29.54 -86.70
CA ASN A 269 132.93 30.53 -87.44
C ASN A 269 134.13 31.04 -86.61
N CYS A 270 133.91 31.41 -85.35
CA CYS A 270 134.96 31.82 -84.40
C CYS A 270 136.02 30.72 -84.19
N LEU A 271 135.61 29.45 -84.08
CA LEU A 271 136.50 28.31 -83.92
C LEU A 271 137.29 27.98 -85.20
N LYS A 272 136.69 28.10 -86.38
CA LYS A 272 137.36 27.81 -87.67
C LYS A 272 138.26 28.95 -88.17
N ARG A 273 138.04 30.19 -87.75
CA ARG A 273 138.87 31.36 -88.13
C ARG A 273 140.29 31.24 -87.58
N GLU A 274 141.29 31.45 -88.43
CA GLU A 274 142.71 31.41 -88.04
C GLU A 274 143.08 32.60 -87.13
N ASN A 275 144.04 32.39 -86.22
CA ASN A 275 144.40 33.37 -85.18
C ASN A 275 144.75 34.77 -85.72
N ASN A 276 145.36 34.83 -86.89
CA ASN A 276 146.01 36.03 -87.42
C ASN A 276 145.01 37.04 -88.03
N ASN A 277 143.71 36.71 -88.05
CA ASN A 277 142.70 37.40 -88.85
C ASN A 277 141.56 37.99 -87.99
N PHE A 278 141.86 38.37 -86.74
CA PHE A 278 140.96 39.09 -85.82
C PHE A 278 141.37 40.57 -85.70
N PRO A 279 140.44 41.51 -85.43
CA PRO A 279 140.68 42.95 -85.63
C PRO A 279 141.79 43.56 -84.76
N THR A 280 142.11 42.93 -83.62
CA THR A 280 143.06 43.43 -82.61
C THR A 280 144.38 42.67 -82.58
N GLY A 281 144.55 41.63 -83.42
CA GLY A 281 145.84 40.99 -83.72
C GLY A 281 146.60 40.33 -82.57
N GLY A 282 146.03 40.29 -81.36
CA GLY A 282 146.71 39.79 -80.16
C GLY A 282 146.75 38.25 -80.08
N PRO A 283 147.78 37.64 -79.47
CA PRO A 283 147.92 36.18 -79.40
C PRO A 283 146.81 35.46 -78.62
N TYR A 284 145.98 36.19 -77.87
CA TYR A 284 144.85 35.68 -77.09
C TYR A 284 143.48 36.04 -77.66
N ASP A 285 143.40 36.81 -78.76
CA ASP A 285 142.15 37.43 -79.26
C ASP A 285 141.06 36.37 -79.55
N LYS A 286 141.43 35.27 -80.23
CA LYS A 286 140.53 34.12 -80.49
C LYS A 286 139.99 33.47 -79.21
N ILE A 287 140.79 33.39 -78.14
CA ILE A 287 140.38 32.82 -76.85
C ILE A 287 139.39 33.78 -76.18
N VAL A 288 139.70 35.09 -76.16
CA VAL A 288 138.82 36.13 -75.59
C VAL A 288 137.46 36.13 -76.27
N TRP A 289 137.38 36.15 -77.60
CA TRP A 289 136.09 36.11 -78.31
C TRP A 289 135.31 34.81 -78.11
N THR A 290 136.00 33.66 -78.06
CA THR A 290 135.34 32.36 -77.79
C THR A 290 134.78 32.32 -76.36
N ILE A 291 135.50 32.86 -75.38
CA ILE A 291 135.02 33.01 -73.99
C ILE A 291 133.82 33.97 -73.92
N ILE A 292 133.87 35.13 -74.60
CA ILE A 292 132.75 36.08 -74.63
C ILE A 292 131.49 35.43 -75.23
N LEU A 293 131.61 34.67 -76.32
CA LEU A 293 130.48 33.94 -76.93
C LEU A 293 129.95 32.82 -76.03
N LEU A 294 130.80 32.16 -75.25
CA LEU A 294 130.39 31.14 -74.27
C LEU A 294 129.65 31.75 -73.07
N PHE A 295 130.18 32.83 -72.49
CA PHE A 295 129.65 33.44 -71.28
C PHE A 295 128.45 34.37 -71.52
N THR A 296 128.21 34.86 -72.74
CA THR A 296 127.00 35.66 -73.03
C THR A 296 125.70 34.88 -72.81
N LEU A 297 125.65 33.56 -73.08
CA LEU A 297 124.53 32.72 -72.67
C LEU A 297 124.36 32.66 -71.15
N PHE A 298 125.46 32.53 -70.41
CA PHE A 298 125.43 32.41 -68.94
C PHE A 298 124.95 33.71 -68.28
N ILE A 299 125.44 34.86 -68.77
CA ILE A 299 125.00 36.19 -68.33
C ILE A 299 123.52 36.41 -68.67
N GLY A 300 123.08 36.02 -69.87
CA GLY A 300 121.67 36.09 -70.29
C GLY A 300 120.75 35.24 -69.41
N ALA A 301 121.15 34.02 -69.05
CA ALA A 301 120.41 33.15 -68.15
C ALA A 301 120.29 33.72 -66.73
N ILE A 302 121.37 34.28 -66.18
CA ILE A 302 121.36 34.95 -64.88
C ILE A 302 120.42 36.16 -64.90
N LEU A 303 120.50 37.01 -65.93
CA LEU A 303 119.61 38.16 -66.10
C LEU A 303 118.14 37.73 -66.21
N TYR A 304 117.84 36.69 -66.99
CA TYR A 304 116.48 36.14 -67.10
C TYR A 304 115.92 35.68 -65.75
N VAL A 305 116.70 34.90 -64.97
CA VAL A 305 116.29 34.47 -63.63
C VAL A 305 116.03 35.67 -62.72
N PHE A 306 116.93 36.66 -62.72
CA PHE A 306 116.83 37.85 -61.88
C PHE A 306 115.63 38.75 -62.26
N LEU A 307 115.32 38.88 -63.55
CA LEU A 307 114.24 39.74 -64.04
C LEU A 307 112.85 39.08 -63.87
N VAL A 308 112.77 37.75 -64.00
CA VAL A 308 111.54 36.97 -63.73
C VAL A 308 111.21 36.87 -62.24
N HIS A 309 112.22 36.66 -61.37
CA HIS A 309 112.00 36.51 -59.92
C HIS A 309 112.09 37.83 -59.15
N GLY A 310 112.63 38.89 -59.75
CA GLY A 310 112.85 40.19 -59.11
C GLY A 310 111.62 41.10 -58.97
N ARG A 311 110.44 40.69 -59.46
CA ARG A 311 109.18 41.40 -59.19
C ARG A 311 108.55 40.86 -57.90
N PRO A 312 108.46 41.64 -56.81
CA PRO A 312 107.57 41.29 -55.71
C PRO A 312 106.13 41.26 -56.24
N ARG A 313 105.35 40.28 -55.80
CA ARG A 313 103.90 40.24 -56.10
C ARG A 313 103.20 41.26 -55.19
N PRO A 314 102.27 42.08 -55.73
CA PRO A 314 101.35 42.86 -54.91
C PRO A 314 100.32 41.94 -54.22
#